data_AF-A0A062BWT1-F1
#
_entry.id   AF-A0A062BWT1-F1
#
_cell.length_a   1.000
_cell.length_b   1.000
_cell.length_c   1.000
_cell.angle_alpha   90.00
_cell.angle_beta   90.00
_cell.angle_gamma   90.00
#
_symmetry.space_group_name_H-M   'P 1'
#
loop_
_entity.id
_entity.type
_entity.pdbx_description
1 polymer ?
#
loop_
_entity_poly.entity_id
_entity_poly.type
_entity_poly.pdbx_seq_one_letter_code
_entity_poly.pdbx_strand_id
1 'polypeptide(L)'
;MINGFNYKSFEEAGQAVLHYLHAHLGFNLWMITRVEGKNWIILQCEDHGYNVKQGQVLNWTDTLCSQMVTETVPRIVPRSRDIPLYANAPINKQVNIEAYYWSAPA
;
A
#
# COMPACT_ATOMS: atom_id res chain seq x y z
N MET A 1 9.29 -6.68 -22.39
CA MET A 1 9.33 -8.09 -21.94
C MET A 1 9.99 -8.11 -20.57
N ILE A 2 9.29 -8.60 -19.55
CA ILE A 2 9.90 -8.85 -18.23
C ILE A 2 10.82 -10.06 -18.45
N ASN A 3 12.13 -9.84 -18.49
CA ASN A 3 13.11 -10.93 -18.52
C ASN A 3 12.84 -11.84 -17.32
N GLY A 4 12.95 -13.16 -17.52
CA GLY A 4 12.72 -14.14 -16.46
C GLY A 4 13.67 -13.91 -15.29
N PHE A 5 13.23 -13.12 -14.32
CA PHE A 5 13.98 -12.87 -13.10
C PHE A 5 13.89 -14.11 -12.22
N ASN A 6 15.02 -14.80 -12.08
CA ASN A 6 15.13 -15.96 -11.20
C ASN A 6 15.38 -15.45 -9.77
N TYR A 7 14.33 -14.92 -9.13
CA TYR A 7 14.38 -14.48 -7.74
C TYR A 7 14.51 -15.69 -6.81
N LYS A 8 15.37 -15.59 -5.80
CA LYS A 8 15.67 -16.68 -4.87
C LYS A 8 14.72 -16.73 -3.68
N SER A 9 13.93 -15.68 -3.47
CA SER A 9 12.97 -15.59 -2.38
C SER A 9 11.81 -14.66 -2.71
N PHE A 10 10.73 -14.77 -1.93
CA PHE A 10 9.62 -13.81 -1.94
C PHE A 10 10.07 -12.38 -1.59
N GLU A 11 11.07 -12.26 -0.71
CA GLU A 11 11.66 -10.96 -0.34
C GLU A 11 12.34 -10.29 -1.52
N GLU A 12 13.18 -11.03 -2.23
CA GLU A 12 13.90 -10.51 -3.40
C GLU A 12 12.93 -10.15 -4.54
N ALA A 13 11.95 -11.02 -4.81
CA ALA A 13 10.93 -10.76 -5.81
C ALA A 13 10.08 -9.53 -5.48
N GLY A 14 9.63 -9.42 -4.22
CA GLY A 14 8.79 -8.31 -3.79
C GLY A 14 9.54 -6.98 -3.84
N GLN A 15 10.78 -6.92 -3.35
CA GLN A 15 11.60 -5.71 -3.42
C GLN A 15 11.81 -5.24 -4.86
N ALA A 16 12.11 -6.16 -5.78
CA ALA A 16 12.27 -5.83 -7.19
C ALA A 16 11.00 -5.25 -7.82
N VAL A 17 9.82 -5.80 -7.47
CA VAL A 17 8.53 -5.28 -7.93
C VAL A 17 8.24 -3.90 -7.34
N LEU A 18 8.45 -3.70 -6.05
CA LEU A 18 8.21 -2.40 -5.39
C LEU A 18 9.11 -1.31 -5.98
N HIS A 19 10.40 -1.62 -6.18
CA HIS A 19 11.35 -0.73 -6.83
C HIS A 19 10.93 -0.39 -8.26
N TYR A 20 10.50 -1.40 -9.04
CA TYR A 20 9.99 -1.18 -10.39
C TYR A 20 8.78 -0.24 -10.39
N LEU A 21 7.80 -0.47 -9.51
CA LEU A 21 6.59 0.36 -9.41
C LEU A 21 6.92 1.80 -9.02
N HIS A 22 7.84 2.00 -8.08
CA HIS A 22 8.32 3.35 -7.76
C HIS A 22 8.95 4.01 -9.00
N ALA A 23 9.89 3.34 -9.67
CA ALA A 23 10.58 3.91 -10.81
C ALA A 23 9.64 4.26 -11.98
N HIS A 24 8.54 3.52 -12.15
CA HIS A 24 7.62 3.71 -13.29
C HIS A 24 6.44 4.63 -12.99
N LEU A 25 5.95 4.66 -11.74
CA LEU A 25 4.72 5.38 -11.38
C LEU A 25 4.97 6.54 -10.40
N GLY A 26 6.14 6.63 -9.79
CA GLY A 26 6.58 7.79 -9.01
C GLY A 26 5.92 7.97 -7.64
N PHE A 27 5.16 7.00 -7.13
CA PHE A 27 4.63 7.07 -5.76
C PHE A 27 5.75 6.92 -4.74
N ASN A 28 5.70 7.77 -3.71
CA ASN A 28 6.69 7.79 -2.62
C ASN A 28 6.57 6.61 -1.64
N LEU A 29 5.52 5.80 -1.73
CA LEU A 29 5.32 4.64 -0.86
C LEU A 29 4.67 3.50 -1.64
N TRP A 30 5.34 2.36 -1.63
CA TRP A 30 4.78 1.07 -2.03
C TRP A 30 4.95 0.06 -0.91
N MET A 31 3.94 -0.79 -0.73
CA MET A 31 3.96 -1.78 0.35
C MET A 31 3.36 -3.10 -0.12
N ILE A 32 3.98 -4.19 0.31
CA ILE A 32 3.35 -5.51 0.35
C ILE A 32 2.90 -5.74 1.78
N THR A 33 1.61 -6.02 1.98
CA THR A 33 1.03 -6.16 3.32
C THR A 33 0.25 -7.45 3.47
N ARG A 34 0.11 -7.91 4.72
CA ARG A 34 -0.70 -9.06 5.09
C ARG A 34 -1.69 -8.67 6.17
N VAL A 35 -2.92 -9.16 6.05
CA VAL A 35 -3.95 -9.02 7.08
C VAL A 35 -4.03 -10.32 7.87
N GLU A 36 -3.85 -10.24 9.19
CA GLU A 36 -4.03 -11.35 10.13
C GLU A 36 -4.96 -10.89 11.27
N GLY A 37 -6.25 -11.23 11.17
CA GLY A 37 -7.28 -10.75 12.10
C GLY A 37 -7.41 -9.22 12.05
N LYS A 38 -7.01 -8.54 13.12
CA LYS A 38 -6.98 -7.07 13.20
C LYS A 38 -5.63 -6.46 12.82
N ASN A 39 -4.61 -7.29 12.58
CA ASN A 39 -3.26 -6.83 12.30
C ASN A 39 -3.09 -6.62 10.80
N TRP A 40 -2.67 -5.41 10.42
CA TRP A 40 -2.15 -5.09 9.09
C TRP A 40 -0.63 -5.00 9.17
N ILE A 41 0.03 -6.02 8.64
CA ILE A 41 1.48 -6.24 8.78
C ILE A 41 2.17 -5.83 7.49
N ILE A 42 3.17 -4.96 7.58
CA ILE A 42 3.99 -4.55 6.44
C ILE A 42 5.07 -5.61 6.22
N LEU A 43 4.92 -6.41 5.17
CA LEU A 43 5.88 -7.47 4.83
C LEU A 43 7.12 -6.90 4.15
N GLN A 44 6.96 -5.91 3.27
CA GLN A 44 8.01 -5.23 2.54
C GLN A 44 7.52 -3.82 2.15
N CYS A 45 8.42 -2.85 2.06
CA CYS A 45 8.09 -1.50 1.63
C CYS A 45 9.23 -0.84 0.84
N GLU A 46 8.86 -0.01 -0.12
CA GLU A 46 9.72 0.97 -0.79
C GLU A 46 9.19 2.35 -0.39
N ASP A 47 9.88 3.03 0.52
CA ASP A 47 9.44 4.28 1.14
C ASP A 47 10.46 5.40 0.93
N HIS A 48 9.97 6.55 0.47
CA HIS A 48 10.74 7.75 0.14
C HIS A 48 10.21 9.00 0.85
N GLY A 49 9.47 8.86 1.95
CA GLY A 49 9.05 10.04 2.72
C GLY A 49 8.16 9.83 3.94
N TYR A 50 7.71 8.61 4.23
CA TYR A 50 6.71 8.36 5.28
C TYR A 50 7.25 7.64 6.52
N ASN A 51 8.53 7.27 6.52
CA ASN A 51 9.22 6.51 7.59
C ASN A 51 8.50 5.20 7.94
N VAL A 52 7.93 4.56 6.93
CA VAL A 52 7.26 3.26 7.03
C VAL A 52 8.32 2.16 7.03
N LYS A 53 8.16 1.16 7.91
CA LYS A 53 9.17 0.10 8.07
C LYS A 53 8.57 -1.28 7.88
N GLN A 54 9.36 -2.16 7.26
CA GLN A 54 9.11 -3.59 7.24
C GLN A 54 8.95 -4.12 8.68
N GLY A 55 7.96 -4.98 8.90
CA GLY A 55 7.60 -5.54 10.21
C GLY A 55 6.69 -4.66 11.05
N GLN A 56 6.41 -3.41 10.63
CA GLN A 56 5.44 -2.56 11.32
C GLN A 56 4.03 -3.17 11.25
N VAL A 57 3.31 -3.10 12.37
CA VAL A 57 1.95 -3.59 12.50
C VAL A 57 1.03 -2.42 12.83
N LEU A 58 -0.06 -2.31 12.09
CA LEU A 58 -1.11 -1.32 12.29
C LEU A 58 -2.45 -2.03 12.47
N ASN A 59 -3.45 -1.33 13.02
CA ASN A 59 -4.80 -1.87 13.05
C ASN A 59 -5.40 -1.84 11.64
N TRP A 60 -5.90 -2.97 11.17
CA TRP A 60 -6.52 -3.11 9.85
C TRP A 60 -7.64 -2.09 9.62
N THR A 61 -8.53 -1.91 10.61
CA THR A 61 -9.68 -0.99 10.54
C THR A 61 -9.29 0.48 10.37
N ASP A 62 -8.03 0.82 10.65
CA ASP A 62 -7.55 2.19 10.58
C ASP A 62 -6.99 2.53 9.18
N THR A 63 -6.88 1.53 8.29
CA THR A 63 -6.27 1.62 6.95
C THR A 63 -7.29 1.97 5.87
N LEU A 64 -6.86 2.69 4.83
CA LEU A 64 -7.68 2.92 3.63
C LEU A 64 -8.06 1.61 2.92
N CYS A 65 -7.16 0.62 2.94
CA CYS A 65 -7.37 -0.71 2.37
C CYS A 65 -8.62 -1.38 2.93
N SER A 66 -8.84 -1.28 4.24
CA SER A 66 -10.00 -1.88 4.91
C SER A 66 -11.32 -1.25 4.48
N GLN A 67 -11.34 0.08 4.38
CA GLN A 67 -12.51 0.85 3.94
C GLN A 67 -12.92 0.47 2.53
N MET A 68 -11.96 0.14 1.65
CA MET A 68 -12.23 -0.28 0.27
C MET A 68 -12.74 -1.72 0.12
N VAL A 69 -12.42 -2.60 1.05
CA VAL A 69 -12.98 -3.97 1.06
C VAL A 69 -14.43 -3.95 1.54
N THR A 70 -14.77 -3.02 2.43
CA THR A 70 -16.10 -2.94 3.05
C THR A 70 -17.06 -1.98 2.33
N GLU A 71 -16.54 -1.02 1.56
CA GLU A 71 -17.35 0.03 0.92
C GLU A 71 -17.20 0.06 -0.60
N THR A 72 -18.21 0.59 -1.30
CA THR A 72 -18.17 0.76 -2.76
C THR A 72 -17.50 2.09 -3.11
N VAL A 73 -16.18 2.08 -3.17
CA VAL A 73 -15.37 3.27 -3.45
C VAL A 73 -14.50 3.10 -4.72
N PRO A 74 -14.12 4.21 -5.40
CA PRO A 74 -13.34 4.13 -6.64
C PRO A 74 -12.00 3.41 -6.43
N ARG A 75 -11.65 2.51 -7.37
CA ARG A 75 -10.39 1.73 -7.37
C ARG A 75 -9.13 2.57 -7.56
N ILE A 76 -9.30 3.75 -8.18
CA ILE A 76 -8.23 4.71 -8.43
C ILE A 76 -8.69 6.03 -7.85
N VAL A 77 -7.93 6.55 -6.90
CA VAL A 77 -8.25 7.77 -6.17
C VAL A 77 -7.06 8.72 -6.33
N PRO A 78 -7.07 9.59 -7.35
CA PRO A 78 -5.96 10.52 -7.60
C PRO A 78 -5.82 11.58 -6.51
N ARG A 79 -6.92 11.88 -5.80
CA ARG A 79 -6.97 12.84 -4.68
C ARG A 79 -7.82 12.27 -3.56
N SER A 80 -7.19 11.65 -2.58
CA SER A 80 -7.86 11.02 -1.43
C SER A 80 -8.63 12.03 -0.57
N ARG A 81 -8.13 13.27 -0.49
CA ARG A 81 -8.72 14.37 0.31
C ARG A 81 -10.11 14.78 -0.18
N ASP A 82 -10.44 14.49 -1.43
CA ASP A 82 -11.75 14.81 -2.03
C ASP A 82 -12.82 13.79 -1.62
N ILE A 83 -12.43 12.67 -1.00
CA ILE A 83 -13.33 11.62 -0.53
C ILE A 83 -13.37 11.65 1.01
N PRO A 84 -14.49 12.05 1.63
CA PRO A 84 -14.60 12.20 3.08
C PRO A 84 -14.21 10.96 3.89
N LEU A 85 -14.49 9.77 3.35
CA LEU A 85 -14.10 8.48 3.94
C LEU A 85 -12.58 8.38 4.13
N TYR A 86 -11.81 8.74 3.10
CA TYR A 86 -10.37 8.67 3.12
C TYR A 86 -9.73 9.85 3.82
N ALA A 87 -10.26 11.06 3.63
CA ALA A 87 -9.75 12.27 4.28
C ALA A 87 -9.70 12.12 5.81
N ASN A 88 -10.71 11.45 6.40
CA ASN A 88 -10.85 11.25 7.84
C ASN A 88 -10.26 9.93 8.36
N ALA A 89 -9.62 9.12 7.49
CA ALA A 89 -9.09 7.83 7.90
C ALA A 89 -7.96 8.00 8.93
N PRO A 90 -7.94 7.20 10.03
CA PRO A 90 -6.94 7.37 11.09
C PRO A 90 -5.49 7.23 10.62
N ILE A 91 -5.22 6.40 9.59
CA ILE A 91 -3.89 6.23 9.00
C ILE A 91 -3.27 7.53 8.46
N ASN A 92 -4.09 8.53 8.08
CA ASN A 92 -3.58 9.83 7.60
C ASN A 92 -2.80 10.61 8.66
N LYS A 93 -2.95 10.28 9.95
CA LYS A 93 -2.15 10.86 11.03
C LYS A 93 -0.70 10.37 11.04
N GLN A 94 -0.43 9.24 10.39
CA GLN A 94 0.89 8.61 10.34
C GLN A 94 1.50 8.72 8.94
N VAL A 95 0.69 8.54 7.90
CA VAL A 95 1.09 8.55 6.50
C VAL A 95 0.12 9.48 5.76
N ASN A 96 0.58 10.64 5.29
CA ASN A 96 -0.28 11.55 4.51
C ASN A 96 -0.53 11.00 3.10
N ILE A 97 -1.49 10.08 2.95
CA ILE A 97 -1.79 9.43 1.67
C ILE A 97 -2.62 10.38 0.82
N GLU A 98 -2.02 10.97 -0.23
CA GLU A 98 -2.72 11.93 -1.10
C GLU A 98 -3.33 11.30 -2.36
N ALA A 99 -2.80 10.15 -2.78
CA ALA A 99 -3.29 9.37 -3.90
C ALA A 99 -3.17 7.88 -3.59
N TYR A 100 -4.13 7.08 -4.03
CA TYR A 100 -4.20 5.66 -3.71
C TYR A 100 -4.69 4.83 -4.90
N TYR A 101 -4.07 3.68 -5.10
CA TYR A 101 -4.41 2.69 -6.12
C TYR A 101 -4.63 1.33 -5.46
N TRP A 102 -5.73 0.67 -5.81
CA TRP A 102 -6.06 -0.67 -5.35
C TRP A 102 -6.48 -1.58 -6.51
N SER A 103 -5.95 -2.80 -6.50
CA SER A 103 -6.41 -3.91 -7.33
C SER A 103 -6.75 -5.12 -6.44
N ALA A 104 -8.05 -5.41 -6.28
CA ALA A 104 -8.48 -6.72 -5.80
C ALA A 104 -8.63 -7.68 -7.00
N PRO A 105 -8.39 -9.00 -6.82
CA PRO A 105 -8.90 -9.99 -7.76
C PRO A 105 -10.42 -9.86 -7.83
N ALA A 106 -10.96 -9.91 -9.05
CA ALA A 106 -12.41 -9.99 -9.27
C ALA A 106 -12.97 -11.33 -8.75
#